data_AF-A0A7C7C207-F1
#
_entry.id   AF-A0A7C7C207-F1
#
_cell.length_a   1.000
_cell.length_b   1.000
_cell.length_c   1.000
_cell.angle_alpha   90.00
_cell.angle_beta   90.00
_cell.angle_gamma   90.00
#
_symmetry.space_group_name_H-M   'P 1'
#
loop_
_entity.id
_entity.type
_entity.pdbx_description
1 polymer ?
#
loop_
_entity_poly.entity_id
_entity_poly.type
_entity_poly.pdbx_seq_one_letter_code
_entity_poly.pdbx_strand_id
1 'polypeptide(L)'
;MHANVFELYVLSGPPPVDTDGDGLTDTYELSNGTDPQLIDTDGDGLVDGADGVVLLSALAGGVDANGDGFVDGEQSTNTDPTKFDTDGDLISDGLEVEYGSDPTDSNSWPNLADADLAPYGSPDGIVNAADLLIATRIVLGILTPRALEYAHGDMNSDGLINLPDLIQITKEVLSPN
;
A
#
# COMPACT_ATOMS: atom_id res chain seq x y z
N MET A 1 34.65 -36.20 41.83
CA MET A 1 35.40 -34.98 41.48
C MET A 1 36.36 -35.39 40.37
N HIS A 2 36.35 -34.89 39.15
CA HIS A 2 36.06 -33.56 38.65
C HIS A 2 35.50 -33.65 37.22
N ALA A 3 34.65 -32.69 36.87
CA ALA A 3 34.16 -32.46 35.53
C ALA A 3 35.31 -32.02 34.60
N ASN A 4 35.27 -32.43 33.34
CA ASN A 4 35.90 -31.74 32.22
C ASN A 4 34.92 -31.76 31.04
N VAL A 5 33.89 -30.93 31.17
CA VAL A 5 33.04 -30.48 30.06
C VAL A 5 33.63 -29.17 29.57
N PHE A 6 34.75 -29.23 28.85
CA PHE A 6 35.39 -28.04 28.26
C PHE A 6 36.15 -28.43 26.99
N GLU A 7 35.48 -29.06 26.04
CA GLU A 7 36.07 -29.32 24.73
C GLU A 7 35.01 -29.28 23.63
N LEU A 8 34.43 -28.09 23.37
CA LEU A 8 33.69 -27.87 22.13
C LEU A 8 33.45 -26.38 21.83
N TYR A 9 34.47 -25.53 21.70
CA TYR A 9 34.26 -24.18 21.14
C TYR A 9 35.56 -23.49 20.66
N VAL A 10 36.40 -24.16 19.85
CA VAL A 10 37.62 -23.50 19.33
C VAL A 10 37.94 -23.85 17.86
N LEU A 11 36.93 -23.88 16.98
CA LEU A 11 37.15 -24.04 15.53
C LEU A 11 36.25 -23.19 14.63
N SER A 12 35.61 -22.15 15.16
CA SER A 12 35.07 -21.05 14.36
C SER A 12 35.64 -19.77 14.94
N GLY A 13 36.07 -18.83 14.09
CA GLY A 13 36.48 -17.51 14.55
C GLY A 13 35.38 -16.81 15.35
N PRO A 14 35.61 -15.59 15.85
CA PRO A 14 34.50 -14.79 16.36
C PRO A 14 33.37 -14.78 15.32
N PRO A 15 32.09 -14.92 15.74
CA PRO A 15 30.98 -14.76 14.81
C PRO A 15 31.15 -13.40 14.09
N PRO A 16 30.72 -13.31 12.81
CA PRO A 16 30.65 -12.03 12.13
C PRO A 16 29.96 -11.00 13.04
N VAL A 17 30.49 -9.77 13.05
CA VAL A 17 29.86 -8.68 13.80
C VAL A 17 28.57 -8.30 13.07
N ASP A 18 27.53 -8.11 13.85
CA ASP A 18 26.18 -7.68 13.50
C ASP A 18 25.81 -6.70 14.63
N THR A 19 25.98 -5.40 14.36
CA THR A 19 25.99 -4.40 15.42
C THR A 19 24.59 -3.97 15.86
N ASP A 20 23.59 -3.96 14.97
CA ASP A 20 22.19 -3.65 15.30
C ASP A 20 21.31 -4.89 15.53
N GLY A 21 21.76 -6.08 15.13
CA GLY A 21 21.11 -7.34 15.42
C GLY A 21 19.96 -7.68 14.46
N ASP A 22 19.97 -7.14 13.24
CA ASP A 22 18.95 -7.38 12.21
C ASP A 22 19.11 -8.73 11.49
N GLY A 23 20.26 -9.39 11.68
CA GLY A 23 20.60 -10.68 11.08
C GLY A 23 21.49 -10.59 9.82
N LEU A 24 21.87 -9.40 9.39
CA LEU A 24 22.97 -9.14 8.47
C LEU A 24 24.28 -8.99 9.25
N THR A 25 25.38 -8.73 8.56
CA THR A 25 26.69 -8.55 9.22
C THR A 25 27.24 -7.20 8.80
N ASP A 26 27.93 -6.48 9.68
CA ASP A 26 28.44 -5.14 9.39
C ASP A 26 29.21 -5.08 8.06
N THR A 27 29.97 -6.13 7.74
CA THR A 27 30.73 -6.22 6.49
C THR A 27 29.87 -6.39 5.26
N TYR A 28 28.76 -7.14 5.38
CA TYR A 28 27.80 -7.33 4.31
C TYR A 28 27.01 -6.05 4.08
N GLU A 29 26.59 -5.40 5.16
CA GLU A 29 25.89 -4.12 5.15
C GLU A 29 26.74 -3.02 4.49
N LEU A 30 27.98 -2.83 4.94
CA LEU A 30 28.92 -1.90 4.30
C LEU A 30 29.17 -2.19 2.82
N SER A 31 29.15 -3.48 2.41
CA SER A 31 29.36 -3.87 1.01
C SER A 31 28.13 -3.69 0.14
N ASN A 32 26.95 -3.72 0.75
CA ASN A 32 25.66 -3.48 0.13
C ASN A 32 25.06 -2.15 0.60
N GLY A 33 25.88 -1.21 1.07
CA GLY A 33 25.54 0.18 1.45
C GLY A 33 24.46 0.40 2.51
N THR A 34 24.12 -0.58 3.33
CA THR A 34 23.29 -0.36 4.52
C THR A 34 24.16 0.11 5.72
N ASP A 35 23.55 0.68 6.77
CA ASP A 35 24.22 1.21 7.96
C ASP A 35 24.24 0.16 9.09
N PRO A 36 25.41 -0.39 9.46
CA PRO A 36 25.53 -1.42 10.50
C PRO A 36 25.04 -1.05 11.91
N GLN A 37 24.65 0.20 12.13
CA GLN A 37 24.13 0.67 13.42
C GLN A 37 22.60 0.72 13.45
N LEU A 38 21.92 0.43 12.34
CA LEU A 38 20.49 0.61 12.16
C LEU A 38 19.86 -0.67 11.64
N ILE A 39 18.97 -1.27 12.45
CA ILE A 39 18.21 -2.47 12.08
C ILE A 39 17.36 -2.30 10.80
N ASP A 40 17.16 -1.06 10.40
CA ASP A 40 16.37 -0.57 9.26
C ASP A 40 17.09 0.71 8.80
N THR A 41 17.90 0.59 7.75
CA THR A 41 18.79 1.67 7.31
C THR A 41 18.04 2.80 6.62
N ASP A 42 17.00 2.48 5.85
CA ASP A 42 16.25 3.45 5.06
C ASP A 42 14.97 3.95 5.74
N GLY A 43 14.56 3.29 6.83
CA GLY A 43 13.50 3.74 7.72
C GLY A 43 12.09 3.35 7.25
N ASP A 44 11.96 2.33 6.42
CA ASP A 44 10.68 1.88 5.84
C ASP A 44 9.85 0.97 6.78
N GLY A 45 10.42 0.60 7.93
CA GLY A 45 9.78 -0.25 8.94
C GLY A 45 9.95 -1.75 8.70
N LEU A 46 10.70 -2.16 7.66
CA LEU A 46 11.24 -3.49 7.46
C LEU A 46 12.70 -3.51 7.91
N VAL A 47 13.18 -4.68 8.34
CA VAL A 47 14.58 -4.83 8.73
C VAL A 47 15.41 -5.18 7.50
N ASP A 48 16.62 -4.64 7.35
CA ASP A 48 17.45 -4.79 6.13
C ASP A 48 17.62 -6.28 5.74
N GLY A 49 17.77 -7.16 6.73
CA GLY A 49 17.87 -8.62 6.54
C GLY A 49 16.59 -9.33 6.06
N ALA A 50 15.41 -8.73 6.26
CA ALA A 50 14.13 -9.26 5.76
C ALA A 50 13.83 -8.81 4.31
N ASP A 51 14.43 -7.70 3.88
CA ASP A 51 14.28 -7.13 2.53
C ASP A 51 15.16 -7.85 1.47
N GLY A 52 16.03 -8.77 1.89
CA GLY A 52 16.84 -9.57 0.97
C GLY A 52 17.95 -8.78 0.24
N VAL A 53 18.23 -7.57 0.72
CA VAL A 53 19.18 -6.58 0.21
C VAL A 53 18.88 -6.05 -1.18
N VAL A 54 18.42 -4.80 -1.21
CA VAL A 54 18.61 -3.88 -2.33
C VAL A 54 18.91 -2.48 -1.80
N LEU A 55 20.11 -1.97 -2.09
CA LEU A 55 20.25 -0.52 -2.20
C LEU A 55 19.38 -0.05 -3.35
N LEU A 56 18.42 0.80 -3.01
CA LEU A 56 17.93 1.75 -4.00
C LEU A 56 18.37 3.18 -3.73
N SER A 57 19.59 3.36 -3.22
CA SER A 57 20.33 4.62 -3.43
C SER A 57 20.73 4.85 -4.91
N ALA A 58 20.28 3.99 -5.84
CA ALA A 58 20.49 4.10 -7.29
C ALA A 58 19.25 4.57 -8.08
N LEU A 59 18.07 4.68 -7.46
CA LEU A 59 16.98 5.52 -7.97
C LEU A 59 16.77 6.67 -6.97
N ALA A 60 16.38 7.84 -7.47
CA ALA A 60 15.73 8.81 -6.59
C ALA A 60 14.37 8.21 -6.19
N GLY A 61 14.15 7.98 -4.89
CA GLY A 61 12.89 7.46 -4.39
C GLY A 61 12.86 5.96 -4.13
N GLY A 62 13.36 5.56 -2.97
CA GLY A 62 13.61 4.16 -2.61
C GLY A 62 12.77 3.64 -1.44
N VAL A 63 11.95 4.49 -0.83
CA VAL A 63 11.14 4.17 0.36
C VAL A 63 9.68 4.52 0.10
N ASP A 64 8.68 3.75 0.54
CA ASP A 64 7.28 4.20 0.47
C ASP A 64 6.99 5.12 1.68
N ALA A 65 7.40 6.39 1.56
CA ALA A 65 7.41 7.32 2.69
C ALA A 65 6.00 7.70 3.20
N ASN A 66 4.98 7.57 2.35
CA ASN A 66 3.59 7.96 2.65
C ASN A 66 2.68 6.74 2.90
N GLY A 67 3.16 5.52 2.63
CA GLY A 67 2.45 4.25 2.81
C GLY A 67 1.33 4.01 1.81
N ASP A 68 1.42 4.55 0.60
CA ASP A 68 0.38 4.47 -0.44
C ASP A 68 0.54 3.30 -1.41
N GLY A 69 1.59 2.49 -1.23
CA GLY A 69 1.92 1.37 -2.11
C GLY A 69 2.83 1.76 -3.29
N PHE A 70 3.29 3.01 -3.35
CA PHE A 70 4.25 3.52 -4.32
C PHE A 70 5.60 3.80 -3.62
N VAL A 71 6.70 3.28 -4.19
CA VAL A 71 8.05 3.58 -3.70
C VAL A 71 8.40 5.00 -4.15
N ASP A 72 8.93 5.87 -3.27
CA ASP A 72 8.89 7.35 -3.36
C ASP A 72 9.76 8.03 -4.44
N GLY A 73 9.82 7.41 -5.62
CA GLY A 73 10.27 7.92 -6.91
C GLY A 73 9.13 8.51 -7.74
N GLU A 74 8.13 9.14 -7.09
CA GLU A 74 6.94 9.80 -7.69
C GLU A 74 7.27 10.84 -8.78
N GLN A 75 8.54 11.18 -9.01
CA GLN A 75 8.96 12.11 -10.06
C GLN A 75 8.53 11.69 -11.48
N SER A 76 8.25 10.40 -11.71
CA SER A 76 7.79 9.91 -13.02
C SER A 76 6.28 10.08 -13.25
N THR A 77 5.50 10.16 -12.17
CA THR A 77 4.04 10.38 -12.15
C THR A 77 3.66 11.80 -11.74
N ASN A 78 4.64 12.62 -11.35
CA ASN A 78 4.46 14.01 -10.92
C ASN A 78 3.61 14.14 -9.63
N THR A 79 3.63 13.10 -8.80
CA THR A 79 3.01 13.04 -7.47
C THR A 79 3.97 13.54 -6.38
N ASP A 80 3.43 13.85 -5.20
CA ASP A 80 4.20 14.34 -4.05
C ASP A 80 4.62 13.16 -3.16
N PRO A 81 5.93 12.83 -3.08
CA PRO A 81 6.45 11.68 -2.29
C PRO A 81 6.10 11.68 -0.81
N THR A 82 5.65 12.83 -0.30
CA THR A 82 5.32 12.98 1.12
C THR A 82 3.82 12.91 1.39
N LYS A 83 3.00 12.72 0.35
CA LYS A 83 1.54 12.69 0.45
C LYS A 83 1.00 11.39 -0.12
N PHE A 84 0.20 10.72 0.68
CA PHE A 84 -0.54 9.53 0.29
C PHE A 84 -1.55 9.77 -0.85
N ASP A 85 -2.01 11.02 -0.99
CA ASP A 85 -3.02 11.47 -1.96
C ASP A 85 -2.59 12.89 -2.41
N THR A 86 -2.11 12.99 -3.66
CA THR A 86 -1.50 14.20 -4.19
C THR A 86 -2.53 15.26 -4.54
N ASP A 87 -3.64 14.87 -5.15
CA ASP A 87 -4.66 15.79 -5.67
C ASP A 87 -5.81 16.09 -4.69
N GLY A 88 -5.89 15.31 -3.61
CA GLY A 88 -6.79 15.50 -2.49
C GLY A 88 -8.19 14.91 -2.69
N ASP A 89 -8.37 13.93 -3.56
CA ASP A 89 -9.66 13.30 -3.85
C ASP A 89 -10.03 12.13 -2.91
N LEU A 90 -9.12 11.77 -1.99
CA LEU A 90 -9.18 10.67 -1.02
C LEU A 90 -8.85 9.28 -1.57
N ILE A 91 -8.34 9.19 -2.80
CA ILE A 91 -7.77 7.99 -3.38
C ILE A 91 -6.25 8.12 -3.30
N SER A 92 -5.57 7.01 -3.06
CA SER A 92 -4.13 7.01 -2.89
C SER A 92 -3.42 7.01 -4.24
N ASP A 93 -2.34 7.76 -4.39
CA ASP A 93 -1.60 7.87 -5.67
C ASP A 93 -1.21 6.48 -6.21
N GLY A 94 -0.76 5.57 -5.33
CA GLY A 94 -0.42 4.19 -5.67
C GLY A 94 -1.57 3.40 -6.29
N LEU A 95 -2.77 3.47 -5.70
CA LEU A 95 -3.97 2.80 -6.21
C LEU A 95 -4.40 3.37 -7.56
N GLU A 96 -4.32 4.68 -7.73
CA GLU A 96 -4.64 5.33 -8.99
C GLU A 96 -3.72 4.87 -10.12
N VAL A 97 -2.41 4.84 -9.86
CA VAL A 97 -1.42 4.35 -10.82
C VAL A 97 -1.62 2.86 -11.13
N GLU A 98 -1.89 2.04 -10.11
CA GLU A 98 -2.13 0.59 -10.28
C GLU A 98 -3.33 0.33 -11.21
N TYR A 99 -4.40 1.12 -11.05
CA TYR A 99 -5.65 0.96 -11.79
C TYR A 99 -5.78 1.92 -13.00
N GLY A 100 -4.74 2.69 -13.30
CA GLY A 100 -4.58 3.46 -14.54
C GLY A 100 -5.32 4.80 -14.59
N SER A 101 -5.62 5.41 -13.44
CA SER A 101 -6.07 6.80 -13.34
C SER A 101 -4.87 7.77 -13.14
N ASP A 102 -5.12 9.07 -13.30
CA ASP A 102 -4.15 10.15 -13.12
C ASP A 102 -4.17 10.68 -11.67
N PRO A 103 -3.12 10.42 -10.86
CA PRO A 103 -3.05 10.79 -9.44
C PRO A 103 -2.82 12.30 -9.19
N THR A 104 -2.89 13.10 -10.24
CA THR A 104 -2.74 14.56 -10.16
C THR A 104 -4.00 15.31 -10.60
N ASP A 105 -5.08 14.60 -10.95
CA ASP A 105 -6.36 15.15 -11.36
C ASP A 105 -7.51 14.55 -10.53
N SER A 106 -8.05 15.37 -9.62
CA SER A 106 -9.12 14.98 -8.70
C SER A 106 -10.46 14.59 -9.35
N ASN A 107 -10.52 14.58 -10.69
CA ASN A 107 -11.66 14.10 -11.49
C ASN A 107 -11.33 12.82 -12.28
N SER A 108 -10.17 12.22 -12.00
CA SER A 108 -9.67 11.02 -12.61
C SER A 108 -9.54 9.94 -11.55
N TRP A 109 -10.63 9.22 -11.27
CA TRP A 109 -10.63 8.10 -10.33
C TRP A 109 -10.36 6.76 -11.04
N PRO A 110 -9.80 5.77 -10.34
CA PRO A 110 -9.69 4.40 -10.84
C PRO A 110 -11.07 3.77 -10.94
N ASN A 111 -11.21 2.75 -11.78
CA ASN A 111 -12.44 2.00 -11.90
C ASN A 111 -12.26 0.61 -11.28
N LEU A 112 -12.61 0.49 -10.00
CA LEU A 112 -12.52 -0.74 -9.23
C LEU A 112 -13.76 -1.61 -9.47
N ALA A 113 -14.94 -0.98 -9.58
CA ALA A 113 -16.22 -1.63 -9.89
C ALA A 113 -16.48 -2.90 -9.05
N ASP A 114 -16.16 -2.84 -7.76
CA ASP A 114 -16.29 -3.95 -6.80
C ASP A 114 -17.56 -3.87 -5.95
N ALA A 115 -18.37 -2.81 -6.12
CA ALA A 115 -19.60 -2.55 -5.39
C ALA A 115 -19.43 -2.31 -3.88
N ASP A 116 -18.24 -1.95 -3.42
CA ASP A 116 -17.95 -1.60 -2.03
C ASP A 116 -18.06 -0.08 -1.81
N LEU A 117 -19.25 0.40 -1.43
CA LEU A 117 -19.53 1.83 -1.23
C LEU A 117 -19.65 2.21 0.25
N ALA A 118 -19.61 1.24 1.15
CA ALA A 118 -19.88 1.43 2.55
C ALA A 118 -18.66 1.08 3.42
N PRO A 119 -18.44 1.83 4.52
CA PRO A 119 -19.03 3.13 4.84
C PRO A 119 -18.81 4.22 3.78
N TYR A 120 -19.74 5.17 3.69
CA TYR A 120 -19.64 6.29 2.75
C TYR A 120 -18.35 7.10 2.96
N GLY A 121 -17.56 7.23 1.89
CA GLY A 121 -16.24 7.85 1.86
C GLY A 121 -15.14 7.06 2.57
N SER A 122 -15.38 5.78 2.89
CA SER A 122 -14.41 4.88 3.51
C SER A 122 -14.84 3.42 3.30
N PRO A 123 -14.84 2.90 2.05
CA PRO A 123 -15.16 1.49 1.76
C PRO A 123 -14.38 0.51 2.67
N ASP A 124 -15.02 -0.56 3.13
CA ASP A 124 -14.46 -1.47 4.15
C ASP A 124 -14.03 -2.85 3.61
N GLY A 125 -14.11 -3.04 2.30
CA GLY A 125 -13.82 -4.27 1.57
C GLY A 125 -14.95 -5.30 1.62
N ILE A 126 -16.13 -4.95 2.15
CA ILE A 126 -17.23 -5.90 2.37
C ILE A 126 -18.50 -5.46 1.66
N VAL A 127 -18.78 -6.09 0.52
CA VAL A 127 -20.02 -5.88 -0.21
C VAL A 127 -21.22 -6.49 0.53
N ASN A 128 -22.11 -5.64 1.01
CA ASN A 128 -23.29 -6.00 1.79
C ASN A 128 -24.45 -4.99 1.65
N ALA A 129 -25.48 -5.11 2.50
CA ALA A 129 -26.66 -4.26 2.42
C ALA A 129 -26.39 -2.77 2.68
N ALA A 130 -25.29 -2.43 3.35
CA ALA A 130 -24.86 -1.05 3.57
C ALA A 130 -24.45 -0.37 2.24
N ASP A 131 -23.76 -1.08 1.36
CA ASP A 131 -23.33 -0.61 0.04
C ASP A 131 -24.54 -0.29 -0.83
N LEU A 132 -25.50 -1.23 -0.85
CA LEU A 132 -26.76 -1.03 -1.55
C LEU A 132 -27.51 0.20 -1.02
N LEU A 133 -27.45 0.49 0.28
CA LEU A 133 -28.06 1.67 0.86
C LEU A 133 -27.36 2.96 0.40
N ILE A 134 -26.03 2.98 0.34
CA ILE A 134 -25.26 4.12 -0.19
C ILE A 134 -25.57 4.35 -1.67
N ALA A 135 -25.48 3.31 -2.49
CA ALA A 135 -25.80 3.36 -3.92
C ALA A 135 -27.24 3.86 -4.17
N THR A 136 -28.22 3.35 -3.41
CA THR A 136 -29.61 3.81 -3.52
C THR A 136 -29.75 5.29 -3.20
N ARG A 137 -29.04 5.80 -2.17
CA ARG A 137 -29.09 7.22 -1.80
C ARG A 137 -28.44 8.11 -2.86
N ILE A 138 -27.39 7.64 -3.52
CA ILE A 138 -26.74 8.33 -4.64
C ILE A 138 -27.69 8.42 -5.83
N VAL A 139 -28.26 7.29 -6.27
CA VAL A 139 -29.19 7.25 -7.40
C VAL A 139 -30.46 8.08 -7.17
N LEU A 140 -30.92 8.18 -5.91
CA LEU A 140 -32.04 9.04 -5.54
C LEU A 140 -31.68 10.53 -5.42
N GLY A 141 -30.41 10.91 -5.58
CA GLY A 141 -29.93 12.28 -5.40
C GLY A 141 -29.98 12.77 -3.95
N ILE A 142 -30.08 11.86 -2.98
CA ILE A 142 -30.06 12.15 -1.55
C ILE A 142 -28.62 12.33 -1.05
N LEU A 143 -27.67 11.65 -1.71
CA LEU A 143 -26.26 11.66 -1.37
C LEU A 143 -25.45 12.01 -2.62
N THR A 144 -24.50 12.93 -2.48
CA THR A 144 -23.58 13.26 -3.56
C THR A 144 -22.39 12.28 -3.51
N PRO A 145 -22.06 11.58 -4.60
CA PRO A 145 -20.90 10.69 -4.64
C PRO A 145 -19.59 11.48 -4.54
N ARG A 146 -18.57 10.87 -3.93
CA ARG A 146 -17.17 11.33 -3.92
C ARG A 146 -16.34 10.44 -4.84
N ALA A 147 -15.05 10.73 -4.96
CA ALA A 147 -14.13 9.94 -5.78
C ALA A 147 -14.19 8.44 -5.45
N LEU A 148 -14.11 8.08 -4.16
CA LEU A 148 -14.26 6.68 -3.72
C LEU A 148 -15.60 6.05 -4.16
N GLU A 149 -16.73 6.74 -4.05
CA GLU A 149 -17.99 6.16 -4.55
C GLU A 149 -17.99 5.97 -6.06
N TYR A 150 -17.38 6.88 -6.82
CA TYR A 150 -17.23 6.71 -8.26
C TYR A 150 -16.33 5.51 -8.58
N ALA A 151 -15.20 5.38 -7.88
CA ALA A 151 -14.24 4.32 -8.12
C ALA A 151 -14.82 2.91 -7.88
N HIS A 152 -15.59 2.76 -6.81
CA HIS A 152 -16.17 1.47 -6.42
C HIS A 152 -17.57 1.23 -7.02
N GLY A 153 -18.34 2.30 -7.25
CA GLY A 153 -19.76 2.23 -7.57
C GLY A 153 -20.15 2.43 -9.03
N ASP A 154 -19.24 2.88 -9.90
CA ASP A 154 -19.47 2.96 -11.35
C ASP A 154 -19.25 1.60 -12.04
N MET A 155 -20.17 0.67 -11.77
CA MET A 155 -20.09 -0.72 -12.20
C MET A 155 -20.09 -0.91 -13.73
N ASN A 156 -20.48 0.10 -14.50
CA ASN A 156 -20.51 0.03 -15.96
C ASN A 156 -19.50 0.97 -16.65
N SER A 157 -18.79 1.80 -15.87
CA SER A 157 -17.71 2.67 -16.33
C SER A 157 -18.19 3.78 -17.28
N ASP A 158 -19.39 4.32 -17.04
CA ASP A 158 -19.94 5.46 -17.81
C ASP A 158 -19.70 6.83 -17.14
N GLY A 159 -19.02 6.85 -15.99
CA GLY A 159 -18.72 8.03 -15.20
C GLY A 159 -19.89 8.48 -14.31
N LEU A 160 -20.96 7.71 -14.19
CA LEU A 160 -22.15 8.08 -13.43
C LEU A 160 -22.69 6.91 -12.61
N ILE A 161 -22.75 7.04 -11.29
CA ILE A 161 -23.46 6.07 -10.45
C ILE A 161 -24.98 6.25 -10.62
N ASN A 162 -25.58 5.37 -11.42
CA ASN A 162 -26.97 5.48 -11.84
C ASN A 162 -27.73 4.14 -11.73
N LEU A 163 -28.92 4.04 -12.33
CA LEU A 163 -29.80 2.88 -12.13
C LEU A 163 -29.19 1.57 -12.66
N PRO A 164 -28.60 1.52 -13.86
CA PRO A 164 -27.69 0.46 -14.29
C PRO A 164 -26.71 -0.04 -13.22
N ASP A 165 -25.99 0.84 -12.54
CA ASP A 165 -25.00 0.44 -11.52
C ASP A 165 -25.68 -0.11 -10.29
N LEU A 166 -26.76 0.53 -9.84
CA LEU A 166 -27.56 0.04 -8.73
C LEU A 166 -28.06 -1.39 -8.97
N ILE A 167 -28.42 -1.74 -10.22
CA ILE A 167 -28.81 -3.10 -10.56
C ILE A 167 -27.63 -4.07 -10.42
N GLN A 168 -26.42 -3.67 -10.78
CA GLN A 168 -25.21 -4.50 -10.63
C GLN A 168 -24.81 -4.64 -9.16
N ILE A 169 -24.74 -3.54 -8.42
CA ILE A 169 -24.48 -3.54 -6.96
C ILE A 169 -25.50 -4.42 -6.24
N THR A 170 -26.79 -4.33 -6.61
CA THR A 170 -27.83 -5.22 -6.04
C THR A 170 -27.53 -6.69 -6.29
N LYS A 171 -26.97 -7.06 -7.45
CA LYS A 171 -26.60 -8.45 -7.74
C LYS A 171 -25.44 -8.92 -6.88
N GLU A 172 -24.39 -8.11 -6.76
CA GLU A 172 -23.22 -8.42 -5.92
C GLU A 172 -23.64 -8.62 -4.46
N VAL A 173 -24.47 -7.71 -3.91
CA VAL A 173 -25.00 -7.82 -2.54
C VAL A 173 -25.89 -9.04 -2.33
N LEU A 174 -26.68 -9.44 -3.32
CA LEU A 174 -27.60 -10.59 -3.21
C LEU A 174 -26.94 -11.92 -3.56
N SER A 175 -25.77 -11.88 -4.19
CA SER A 175 -25.01 -13.06 -4.62
C SER A 175 -23.53 -12.91 -4.20
N PRO A 176 -23.24 -12.71 -2.91
CA PRO A 176 -21.87 -12.54 -2.45
C PRO A 176 -21.05 -13.80 -2.79
N ASN A 177 -19.90 -13.59 -3.44
CA ASN A 177 -18.97 -14.66 -3.83
C ASN A 177 -18.33 -15.37 -2.62
#